data_AF-A0AAJ4W1S0-F1
#
_entry.id   AF-A0AAJ4W1S0-F1
#
_cell.length_a   1.000
_cell.length_b   1.000
_cell.length_c   1.000
_cell.angle_alpha   90.00
_cell.angle_beta   90.00
_cell.angle_gamma   90.00
#
_symmetry.space_group_name_H-M   'P 1'
#
loop_
_entity.id
_entity.type
_entity.pdbx_description
1 polymer ?
#
loop_
_entity_poly.entity_id
_entity_poly.type
_entity_poly.pdbx_seq_one_letter_code
_entity_poly.pdbx_strand_id
1 'polypeptide(L)' 'MNDPHPSKDLFFERLGALADAMIAAYGKDFAMGALVLAARFVAEGRQPADTSPGMNYQGESRRGVAP' A
#
# COMPACT_ATOMS: atom_id res chain seq x y z
N MET A 1 -7.76 16.32 -24.47
CA MET A 1 -6.93 16.27 -23.24
C MET A 1 -7.86 16.41 -22.05
N ASN A 2 -8.22 15.31 -21.39
CA ASN A 2 -8.98 15.35 -20.14
C ASN A 2 -8.68 14.05 -19.39
N ASP A 3 -7.61 14.08 -18.61
CA ASP A 3 -7.28 13.03 -17.67
C ASP A 3 -8.17 13.22 -16.43
N PRO A 4 -9.10 12.31 -16.10
CA PRO A 4 -9.95 12.39 -14.92
C PRO A 4 -9.17 11.97 -13.65
N HIS A 5 -7.92 12.41 -13.54
CA HIS A 5 -7.15 12.22 -12.32
C HIS A 5 -7.75 13.16 -11.27
N PRO A 6 -8.29 12.64 -10.15
CA PRO A 6 -8.75 13.51 -9.07
C PRO A 6 -7.61 14.47 -8.74
N SER A 7 -7.90 15.78 -8.82
CA SER A 7 -6.92 16.84 -8.59
C SER A 7 -6.19 16.55 -7.29
N LYS A 8 -4.86 16.72 -7.31
CA LYS A 8 -3.97 16.42 -6.17
C LYS A 8 -4.49 17.03 -4.85
N ASP A 9 -5.19 18.15 -4.93
CA ASP A 9 -5.84 18.85 -3.83
C ASP A 9 -6.82 17.96 -3.03
N LEU A 10 -7.59 17.09 -3.69
CA LEU A 10 -8.53 16.18 -3.01
C LEU A 10 -7.82 15.17 -2.10
N PHE A 11 -6.59 14.78 -2.45
CA PHE A 11 -5.79 13.91 -1.59
C PHE A 11 -5.28 14.66 -0.37
N PHE A 12 -4.88 15.93 -0.53
CA PHE A 12 -4.46 16.77 0.58
C PHE A 12 -5.61 17.02 1.56
N GLU A 13 -6.82 17.28 1.05
CA GLU A 13 -8.01 17.44 1.89
C GLU A 13 -8.31 16.19 2.72
N ARG A 14 -8.31 15.01 2.08
CA ARG A 14 -8.55 13.74 2.78
C ARG A 14 -7.46 13.42 3.80
N LEU A 15 -6.21 13.73 3.48
CA LEU A 15 -5.09 13.53 4.40
C LEU A 15 -5.22 14.46 5.63
N GLY A 16 -5.65 15.71 5.42
CA GLY A 16 -5.94 16.65 6.50
C GLY A 16 -7.08 16.16 7.41
N ALA A 17 -8.20 15.75 6.82
CA ALA A 17 -9.33 15.21 7.57
C ALA A 17 -8.95 13.95 8.39
N LEU A 18 -8.10 13.08 7.82
CA LEU A 18 -7.57 11.92 8.54
C LEU A 18 -6.66 12.33 9.70
N ALA A 19 -5.79 13.32 9.49
CA ALA A 19 -4.94 13.85 10.54
C ALA A 19 -5.76 14.42 11.69
N ASP A 20 -6.81 15.20 11.41
CA ASP A 20 -7.73 15.74 12.42
C ASP A 20 -8.43 14.62 13.21
N ALA A 21 -8.90 13.57 12.54
CA ALA A 21 -9.49 12.41 13.20
C ALA A 21 -8.49 11.71 14.14
N MET A 22 -7.23 11.58 13.74
CA MET A 22 -6.17 11.01 14.58
C MET A 22 -5.83 11.90 15.78
N ILE A 23 -5.81 13.23 15.58
CA ILE A 23 -5.58 14.20 16.65
C ILE A 23 -6.71 14.12 17.68
N ALA A 24 -7.97 14.08 17.22
CA ALA A 24 -9.13 14.00 18.09
C ALA A 24 -9.18 12.71 18.91
N ALA A 25 -8.75 11.58 18.33
CA ALA A 25 -8.79 10.28 18.99
C ALA A 25 -7.59 10.02 19.92
N TYR A 26 -6.38 10.43 19.54
CA TYR A 26 -5.13 9.99 20.18
C TYR A 26 -4.14 11.13 20.47
N GLY A 27 -4.45 12.36 20.09
CA GLY A 27 -3.60 13.53 20.30
C GLY A 27 -2.65 13.83 19.16
N LYS A 28 -2.11 15.06 19.20
CA LYS A 28 -1.28 15.63 18.12
C LYS A 28 0.03 14.90 17.89
N ASP A 29 0.70 14.47 18.95
CA ASP A 29 2.01 13.81 18.85
C ASP A 29 1.90 12.45 18.14
N PHE A 30 0.82 11.71 18.42
CA PHE A 30 0.51 10.46 17.72
C PHE A 30 0.27 10.70 16.22
N ALA A 31 -0.62 11.63 15.89
CA ALA A 31 -0.97 11.93 14.50
C ALA A 31 0.27 12.34 13.67
N MET A 32 1.10 13.21 14.24
CA MET A 32 2.34 13.65 13.59
C MET A 32 3.32 12.48 13.38
N GLY A 33 3.56 11.66 14.40
CA GLY A 33 4.47 10.51 14.31
C GLY A 33 4.02 9.51 13.23
N ALA A 34 2.73 9.18 13.19
CA ALA A 34 2.18 8.27 12.20
C ALA A 34 2.26 8.80 10.76
N LEU A 35 2.01 10.10 10.54
CA LEU A 35 2.18 10.71 9.21
C LEU A 35 3.63 10.73 8.74
N VAL A 36 4.57 11.01 9.64
CA VAL A 36 6.01 10.94 9.34
C VAL A 36 6.43 9.52 8.98
N LEU A 37 5.94 8.51 9.69
CA LEU A 37 6.20 7.10 9.35
C LEU A 37 5.61 6.71 8.00
N ALA A 38 4.40 7.17 7.67
CA ALA A 38 3.79 6.93 6.37
C ALA A 38 4.60 7.58 5.23
N ALA A 39 5.05 8.83 5.41
CA ALA A 39 5.90 9.53 4.45
C ALA A 39 7.23 8.78 4.23
N ARG A 40 7.85 8.31 5.32
CA ARG A 40 9.07 7.50 5.27
C ARG A 40 8.85 6.20 4.51
N PHE A 41 7.75 5.50 4.75
CA PHE A 41 7.43 4.26 4.03
C PHE A 41 7.32 4.48 2.51
N VAL A 42 6.66 5.58 2.10
CA VAL A 42 6.56 5.96 0.69
C VAL A 42 7.95 6.29 0.12
N ALA A 43 8.77 7.05 0.85
CA ALA A 43 10.12 7.42 0.41
C ALA A 43 11.07 6.21 0.31
N GLU A 44 10.91 5.21 1.17
CA GLU A 44 11.69 3.97 1.14
C GLU A 44 11.35 3.06 -0.06
N GLY A 45 10.27 3.34 -0.79
CA GLY A 45 9.91 2.61 -2.02
C GLY A 45 9.61 1.11 -1.80
N ARG A 46 9.41 0.68 -0.55
CA ARG A 46 9.10 -0.71 -0.22
C ARG A 46 7.67 -0.97 -0.65
N GLN A 47 7.50 -1.51 -1.86
CA GLN A 47 6.20 -2.04 -2.28
C GLN A 47 5.72 -2.99 -1.17
N PRO A 48 4.47 -2.86 -0.68
CA PRO A 48 3.92 -3.82 0.27
C PRO A 48 4.15 -5.18 -0.38
N ALA A 49 4.94 -6.04 0.28
CA ALA A 49 5.40 -7.28 -0.29
C ALA A 49 4.23 -7.94 -1.00
N ASP A 50 4.34 -8.07 -2.33
CA ASP A 50 3.39 -8.80 -3.13
C ASP A 50 3.27 -10.17 -2.49
N THR A 51 2.24 -10.35 -1.67
CA THR A 51 1.80 -11.63 -1.18
C THR A 51 1.03 -12.23 -2.33
N SER A 52 1.75 -12.48 -3.42
CA SER A 52 1.42 -13.54 -4.36
C SER A 52 2.11 -14.78 -3.81
N PRO A 53 1.40 -15.66 -3.07
CA PRO A 53 1.96 -16.97 -2.77
C PRO A 53 2.19 -17.64 -4.12
N GLY A 54 3.45 -17.95 -4.42
CA GLY A 54 3.82 -18.65 -5.64
C GLY A 54 3.05 -19.96 -5.71
N MET A 55 1.99 -19.97 -6.52
CA MET A 55 1.26 -21.18 -6.90
C MET A 55 2.09 -21.94 -7.93
N ASN A 56 3.25 -22.46 -7.51
CA ASN A 56 4.05 -23.37 -8.30
C ASN A 56 3.45 -24.79 -8.15
N TYR A 57 2.34 -25.05 -8.84
CA TYR A 57 1.96 -26.43 -9.19
C TYR A 57 2.94 -26.90 -10.27
N GLN A 58 4.13 -27.33 -9.85
CA GLN A 58 5.00 -28.10 -10.72
C GLN A 58 4.40 -29.51 -10.81
N GLY A 59 3.70 -29.76 -11.92
CA GLY A 59 3.15 -31.06 -12.23
C GLY A 59 4.26 -32.08 -12.41
N GLU A 60 4.49 -32.92 -11.40
CA GLU A 60 5.11 -34.22 -11.58
C GLU A 60 4.14 -35.14 -12.34
N SER A 61 3.95 -34.90 -13.64
CA SER A 61 3.48 -35.96 -14.54
C SER A 61 4.67 -36.83 -14.89
N ARG A 62 4.84 -37.84 -14.04
CA ARG A 62 5.83 -38.89 -14.12
C ARG A 62 5.97 -39.40 -15.54
N ARG A 63 7.24 -39.43 -15.98
CA ARG A 63 7.72 -40.20 -17.11
C ARG A 63 7.17 -41.63 -17.05
N GLY A 64 6.55 -42.04 -18.15
CA GLY A 64 6.16 -43.42 -18.43
C GLY A 64 5.96 -43.57 -19.93
N VAL A 65 7.02 -43.35 -20.70
CA VAL A 65 7.09 -43.68 -22.12
C VAL A 65 7.65 -45.09 -22.28
N ALA A 66 6.98 -45.81 -23.20
CA ALA A 66 7.40 -46.97 -23.98
C ALA A 66 7.21 -48.36 -23.35
N PRO A 67 7.14 -49.39 -24.21
CA PRO A 67 6.28 -49.53 -25.40
C PRO A 67 5.34 -50.74 -25.31
#